data_AF-A0A1R1XUF7-F1
#
_entry.id   AF-A0A1R1XUF7-F1
#
_cell.length_a   1.000
_cell.length_b   1.000
_cell.length_c   1.000
_cell.angle_alpha   90.00
_cell.angle_beta   90.00
_cell.angle_gamma   90.00
#
_symmetry.space_group_name_H-M   'P 1'
#
loop_
_entity.id
_entity.type
_entity.pdbx_description
1 polymer ?
#
loop_
_entity_poly.entity_id
_entity_poly.type
_entity_poly.pdbx_seq_one_letter_code
_entity_poly.pdbx_strand_id
1 'polypeptide(L)'
;MLDHLEEEQGPITAHQIVNYLAELRVEKNLNVITIISYKSETMQLVHDKIGINEISLFKTFIKTLNQTSIQTVKQNKFDISPILDHFKTLSSFGSLSIKYLTSKTCCLIAVCRLMSSNNLHRIDEDRTEKYDDRVTFVIIAPKEKRNGRR
;
A
#
# COMPACT_ATOMS: atom_id res chain seq x y z
N MET A 1 52.98 -15.66 18.07
CA MET A 1 52.82 -15.46 16.61
C MET A 1 51.53 -16.14 16.20
N LEU A 2 50.42 -15.39 16.27
CA LEU A 2 49.15 -15.60 15.58
C LEU A 2 48.22 -14.50 16.11
N ASP A 3 48.44 -13.29 15.59
CA ASP A 3 47.50 -12.18 15.76
C ASP A 3 46.24 -12.53 14.97
N HIS A 4 45.16 -12.81 15.68
CA HIS A 4 43.84 -12.87 15.09
C HIS A 4 43.44 -11.45 14.71
N LEU A 5 43.56 -11.14 13.42
CA LEU A 5 42.96 -9.96 12.80
C LEU A 5 41.45 -10.04 13.01
N GLU A 6 40.95 -9.35 14.04
CA GLU A 6 39.58 -8.86 14.02
C GLU A 6 39.49 -7.91 12.82
N GLU A 7 38.92 -8.37 11.71
CA GLU A 7 38.47 -7.47 10.66
C GLU A 7 37.42 -6.56 11.30
N GLU A 8 37.82 -5.34 11.66
CA GLU A 8 36.86 -4.27 11.95
C GLU A 8 35.93 -4.16 10.74
N GLN A 9 34.70 -4.65 10.88
CA GLN A 9 33.68 -4.45 9.86
C GLN A 9 33.41 -2.95 9.76
N GLY A 10 34.00 -2.33 8.73
CA GLY A 10 33.76 -0.94 8.40
C GLY A 10 32.27 -0.63 8.24
N PRO A 11 31.88 0.65 8.29
CA PRO A 11 30.48 1.05 8.23
C PRO A 11 29.81 0.53 6.95
N ILE A 12 28.56 0.07 7.08
CA ILE A 12 27.76 -0.39 5.93
C ILE A 12 27.72 0.71 4.86
N THR A 13 28.20 0.39 3.67
CA THR A 13 28.29 1.32 2.54
C THR A 13 27.14 1.12 1.54
N ALA A 14 26.86 2.13 0.71
CA ALA A 14 25.85 2.04 -0.34
C ALA A 14 26.12 0.89 -1.34
N HIS A 15 27.38 0.61 -1.67
CA HIS A 15 27.75 -0.49 -2.57
C HIS A 15 27.38 -1.85 -2.00
N GLN A 16 27.64 -2.08 -0.70
CA GLN A 16 27.27 -3.32 -0.03
C GLN A 16 25.76 -3.52 -0.02
N ILE A 17 24.99 -2.46 0.24
CA ILE A 17 23.51 -2.54 0.23
C ILE A 17 23.00 -2.86 -1.18
N VAL A 18 23.52 -2.18 -2.21
CA VAL A 18 23.10 -2.44 -3.59
C VAL A 18 23.43 -3.86 -4.02
N ASN A 19 24.65 -4.35 -3.72
CA ASN A 19 25.05 -5.72 -4.05
C ASN A 19 24.16 -6.75 -3.35
N TYR A 20 23.92 -6.58 -2.05
CA TYR A 20 23.01 -7.45 -1.29
C TYR A 20 21.60 -7.49 -1.90
N LEU A 21 21.01 -6.34 -2.20
CA LEU A 21 19.68 -6.27 -2.79
C LEU A 21 19.63 -6.84 -4.23
N ALA A 22 20.72 -6.70 -4.99
CA ALA A 22 20.85 -7.29 -6.31
C ALA A 22 20.98 -8.81 -6.26
N GLU A 23 21.75 -9.35 -5.32
CA GLU A 23 21.88 -10.79 -5.06
C GLU A 23 20.51 -11.41 -4.70
N LEU A 24 19.75 -10.76 -3.82
CA LEU A 24 18.37 -11.16 -3.50
C LEU A 24 17.46 -11.19 -4.74
N ARG A 25 17.69 -10.31 -5.72
CA ARG A 25 16.92 -10.30 -6.97
C ARG A 25 17.34 -11.41 -7.92
N VAL A 26 18.65 -11.61 -8.09
CA VAL A 26 19.21 -12.51 -9.10
C VAL A 26 19.19 -13.95 -8.62
N GLU A 27 19.69 -14.21 -7.41
CA GLU A 27 19.86 -15.58 -6.90
C GLU A 27 18.61 -16.14 -6.25
N LYS A 28 17.87 -15.29 -5.53
CA LYS A 28 16.65 -15.70 -4.81
C LYS A 28 15.37 -15.41 -5.59
N ASN A 29 15.48 -14.77 -6.77
CA ASN A 29 14.36 -14.37 -7.62
C ASN A 29 13.23 -13.64 -6.86
N LEU A 30 13.58 -12.86 -5.84
CA LEU A 30 12.58 -12.20 -5.00
C LEU A 30 11.83 -11.13 -5.78
N ASN A 31 10.53 -10.99 -5.50
CA ASN A 31 9.71 -9.92 -6.05
C ASN A 31 10.29 -8.55 -5.67
N VAL A 32 10.20 -7.57 -6.59
CA VAL A 32 10.68 -6.19 -6.39
C VAL A 32 10.12 -5.55 -5.12
N ILE A 33 8.85 -5.81 -4.78
CA ILE A 33 8.22 -5.32 -3.55
C ILE A 33 8.94 -5.86 -2.32
N THR A 34 9.29 -7.14 -2.32
CA THR A 34 10.04 -7.77 -1.24
C THR A 34 11.43 -7.15 -1.10
N ILE A 35 12.11 -6.84 -2.21
CA ILE A 35 13.42 -6.18 -2.20
C ILE A 35 13.33 -4.75 -1.66
N ILE A 36 12.27 -4.01 -1.98
CA ILE A 36 12.01 -2.67 -1.42
C ILE A 36 11.77 -2.74 0.11
N SER A 37 11.13 -3.81 0.59
CA SER A 37 11.01 -4.07 2.04
C SER A 37 12.38 -4.32 2.67
N TYR A 38 13.20 -5.23 2.11
CA TYR A 38 14.55 -5.48 2.59
C TYR A 38 15.42 -4.21 2.59
N LYS A 39 15.36 -3.39 1.54
CA LYS A 39 16.01 -2.07 1.51
C LYS A 39 15.65 -1.24 2.74
N SER A 40 14.37 -1.21 3.11
CA SER A 40 13.89 -0.41 4.24
C SER A 40 14.42 -0.93 5.57
N GLU A 41 14.50 -2.26 5.73
CA GLU A 41 15.06 -2.93 6.92
C GLU A 41 16.58 -2.75 7.00
N THR A 42 17.32 -2.98 5.90
CA THR A 42 18.77 -2.75 5.84
C THR A 42 19.12 -1.30 6.15
N MET A 43 18.34 -0.34 5.65
CA MET A 43 18.54 1.08 5.96
C MET A 43 18.25 1.45 7.42
N GLN A 44 17.59 0.60 8.21
CA GLN A 44 17.46 0.82 9.66
C GLN A 44 18.77 0.53 10.40
N LEU A 45 19.60 -0.36 9.86
CA LEU A 45 20.89 -0.78 10.43
C LEU A 45 22.03 0.19 10.10
N VAL A 46 21.81 1.12 9.18
CA VAL A 46 22.80 2.11 8.74
C VAL A 46 22.79 3.32 9.67
N HIS A 47 23.98 3.77 10.09
CA HIS A 47 24.18 5.02 10.82
C HIS A 47 23.92 6.26 9.95
N ASP A 48 24.59 6.38 8.81
CA ASP A 48 24.43 7.52 7.88
C ASP A 48 23.40 7.25 6.77
N LYS A 49 22.12 7.32 7.13
CA LYS A 49 21.01 7.09 6.19
C LYS A 49 20.92 8.17 5.11
N ILE A 50 21.31 9.40 5.44
CA ILE A 50 21.20 10.55 4.54
C ILE A 50 22.29 10.44 3.47
N GLY A 51 23.55 10.22 3.88
CA GLY A 51 24.66 10.05 2.95
C GLY A 51 24.45 8.87 2.01
N ILE A 52 23.97 7.71 2.51
CA ILE A 52 23.66 6.58 1.63
C ILE A 52 22.55 6.90 0.62
N ASN A 53 21.49 7.58 1.05
CA ASN A 53 20.41 7.97 0.13
C ASN A 53 20.89 8.95 -0.95
N GLU A 54 21.91 9.76 -0.67
CA GLU A 54 22.46 10.75 -1.61
C GLU A 54 23.41 10.14 -2.65
N ILE A 55 23.95 8.95 -2.40
CA ILE A 55 24.85 8.27 -3.33
C ILE A 55 24.13 7.90 -4.63
N SER A 56 24.69 8.35 -5.76
CA SER A 56 24.14 8.19 -7.11
C SER A 56 23.81 6.73 -7.48
N LEU A 57 24.69 5.79 -7.12
CA LEU A 57 24.49 4.36 -7.36
C LEU A 57 23.21 3.85 -6.66
N PHE A 58 23.05 4.18 -5.38
CA PHE A 58 21.89 3.79 -4.59
C PHE A 58 20.61 4.42 -5.14
N LYS A 59 20.62 5.73 -5.43
CA LYS A 59 19.49 6.44 -6.06
C LYS A 59 19.05 5.78 -7.36
N THR A 60 20.01 5.50 -8.25
CA THR A 60 19.74 4.93 -9.57
C THR A 60 19.20 3.51 -9.47
N PHE A 61 19.78 2.68 -8.61
CA PHE A 61 19.31 1.32 -8.37
C PHE A 61 17.86 1.31 -7.85
N ILE A 62 17.57 2.08 -6.80
CA ILE A 62 16.22 2.15 -6.21
C ILE A 62 15.20 2.75 -7.17
N LYS A 63 15.57 3.78 -7.94
CA LYS A 63 14.71 4.36 -8.98
C LYS A 63 14.33 3.30 -10.02
N THR A 64 15.30 2.52 -10.49
CA THR A 64 15.09 1.46 -11.48
C THR A 64 14.16 0.37 -10.92
N LEU A 65 14.40 -0.08 -9.69
CA LEU A 65 13.50 -1.02 -9.01
C LEU A 65 12.07 -0.48 -8.94
N ASN A 66 11.89 0.76 -8.48
CA ASN A 66 10.56 1.36 -8.36
C ASN A 66 9.84 1.44 -9.72
N GLN A 67 10.54 1.86 -10.77
CA GLN A 67 9.99 1.91 -12.13
C GLN A 67 9.54 0.52 -12.64
N THR A 68 10.26 -0.55 -12.29
CA THR A 68 9.83 -1.92 -12.63
C THR A 68 8.66 -2.43 -11.77
N SER A 69 8.43 -1.86 -10.59
CA SER A 69 7.37 -2.27 -9.66
C SER A 69 6.03 -1.56 -9.87
N ILE A 70 6.06 -0.35 -10.43
CA ILE A 70 4.86 0.43 -10.71
C ILE A 70 4.18 -0.20 -11.92
N GLN A 71 3.23 -1.10 -11.65
CA GLN A 71 2.19 -1.39 -12.64
C GLN A 71 1.32 -0.14 -12.71
N THR A 72 1.42 0.60 -13.81
CA THR A 72 0.42 1.60 -14.18
C THR A 72 -0.93 0.92 -14.06
N VAL A 73 -1.72 1.29 -13.05
CA VAL A 73 -3.11 0.85 -12.94
C VAL A 73 -3.76 1.34 -14.24
N LYS A 74 -3.95 0.43 -15.19
CA LYS A 74 -4.81 0.70 -16.34
C LYS A 74 -6.11 1.21 -15.72
N GLN A 75 -6.54 2.41 -16.07
CA GLN A 75 -7.85 2.93 -15.69
C GLN A 75 -8.88 1.98 -16.28
N ASN A 76 -9.14 0.88 -15.59
CA ASN A 76 -10.16 -0.07 -15.94
C ASN A 76 -11.47 0.63 -15.62
N LYS A 77 -12.22 0.99 -16.68
CA LYS A 77 -13.60 1.41 -16.52
C LYS A 77 -14.38 0.17 -16.10
N PHE A 78 -14.73 0.08 -14.82
CA PHE A 78 -15.57 -0.98 -14.30
C PHE A 78 -17.04 -0.60 -14.51
N ASP A 79 -17.79 -1.43 -15.20
CA ASP A 79 -19.25 -1.30 -15.23
C ASP A 79 -19.82 -1.86 -13.91
N ILE A 80 -20.36 -0.97 -13.09
CA ILE A 80 -21.01 -1.33 -11.82
C ILE A 80 -22.53 -1.54 -11.97
N SER A 81 -23.09 -1.34 -13.17
CA SER A 81 -24.54 -1.47 -13.42
C SER A 81 -25.10 -2.82 -12.98
N PRO A 82 -24.46 -3.98 -13.24
CA PRO A 82 -24.96 -5.28 -12.80
C PRO A 82 -25.06 -5.39 -11.27
N ILE A 83 -24.13 -4.76 -10.55
CA ILE A 83 -24.12 -4.74 -9.08
C ILE A 83 -25.28 -3.88 -8.59
N LEU A 84 -25.48 -2.71 -9.19
CA LEU A 84 -26.60 -1.81 -8.85
C LEU A 84 -27.95 -2.47 -9.11
N ASP A 85 -28.10 -3.16 -10.23
CA ASP A 85 -29.33 -3.88 -10.57
C ASP A 85 -29.61 -5.02 -9.59
N HIS A 86 -28.57 -5.77 -9.19
CA HIS A 86 -28.71 -6.75 -8.13
C HIS A 86 -29.18 -6.12 -6.80
N PHE A 87 -28.62 -4.98 -6.40
CA PHE A 87 -29.08 -4.26 -5.21
C PHE A 87 -30.56 -3.85 -5.29
N LYS A 88 -31.06 -3.47 -6.48
CA LYS A 88 -32.48 -3.15 -6.69
C LYS A 88 -33.37 -4.39 -6.51
N THR A 89 -32.94 -5.56 -7.01
CA THR A 89 -33.72 -6.82 -6.88
C THR A 89 -33.81 -7.33 -5.45
N LEU A 90 -32.84 -7.00 -4.59
CA LEU A 90 -32.74 -7.51 -3.23
C LEU A 90 -33.75 -6.88 -2.23
N SER A 91 -34.78 -6.16 -2.69
CA SER A 91 -35.69 -5.41 -1.81
C SER A 91 -37.13 -5.38 -2.30
N SER A 92 -38.01 -6.11 -1.61
CA SER A 92 -39.41 -5.72 -1.47
C SER A 92 -39.50 -4.59 -0.43
N PHE A 93 -39.89 -3.39 -0.86
CA PHE A 93 -40.00 -2.22 0.01
C PHE A 93 -41.20 -2.36 0.95
N GLY A 94 -40.97 -2.74 2.21
CA GLY A 94 -42.02 -2.79 3.22
C GLY A 94 -41.53 -2.68 4.66
N SER A 95 -40.42 -3.31 5.02
CA SER A 95 -39.88 -3.25 6.40
C SER A 95 -38.44 -3.78 6.50
N LEU A 96 -37.47 -3.11 5.87
CA LEU A 96 -36.07 -3.45 6.12
C LEU A 96 -35.67 -3.00 7.52
N SER A 97 -35.12 -3.90 8.33
CA SER A 97 -34.57 -3.52 9.64
C SER A 97 -33.38 -2.58 9.47
N ILE A 98 -33.12 -1.75 10.47
CA ILE A 98 -31.97 -0.81 10.49
C ILE A 98 -30.67 -1.56 10.16
N LYS A 99 -30.47 -2.76 10.72
CA LYS A 99 -29.30 -3.60 10.45
C LYS A 99 -29.13 -3.93 8.96
N TYR A 100 -30.22 -4.31 8.28
CA TYR A 100 -30.18 -4.61 6.85
C TYR A 100 -29.94 -3.36 6.01
N LEU A 101 -30.55 -2.23 6.40
CA LEU A 101 -30.36 -0.95 5.73
C LEU A 101 -28.91 -0.48 5.83
N THR A 102 -28.33 -0.48 7.04
CA THR A 102 -26.92 -0.15 7.28
C THR A 102 -25.99 -1.06 6.46
N SER A 103 -26.24 -2.38 6.48
CA SER A 103 -25.41 -3.33 5.72
C SER A 103 -25.46 -3.07 4.20
N LYS A 104 -26.64 -2.74 3.66
CA LYS A 104 -26.82 -2.37 2.24
C LYS A 104 -26.07 -1.09 1.90
N THR A 105 -26.25 -0.04 2.70
CA THR A 105 -25.57 1.26 2.50
C THR A 105 -24.06 1.09 2.55
N CYS A 106 -23.55 0.35 3.53
CA CYS A 106 -22.15 0.00 3.66
C CYS A 106 -21.59 -0.72 2.43
N CYS A 107 -22.32 -1.71 1.92
CA CYS A 107 -21.91 -2.46 0.74
C CYS A 107 -21.91 -1.59 -0.53
N LEU A 108 -22.93 -0.73 -0.71
CA LEU A 108 -23.00 0.20 -1.83
C LEU A 108 -21.84 1.21 -1.81
N ILE A 109 -21.51 1.78 -0.65
CA ILE A 109 -20.37 2.70 -0.49
C ILE A 109 -19.05 1.97 -0.82
N ALA A 110 -18.88 0.75 -0.34
CA ALA A 110 -17.69 -0.06 -0.63
C ALA A 110 -17.52 -0.34 -2.12
N VAL A 111 -18.60 -0.65 -2.84
CA VAL A 111 -18.58 -0.90 -4.29
C VAL A 111 -18.32 0.40 -5.06
N CYS A 112 -19.08 1.46 -4.79
CA CYS A 112 -19.00 2.72 -5.55
C CYS A 112 -17.66 3.45 -5.37
N ARG A 113 -17.05 3.36 -4.19
CA ARG A 113 -15.77 4.03 -3.90
C ARG A 113 -14.58 3.08 -3.81
N LEU A 114 -14.77 1.80 -4.16
CA LEU A 114 -13.76 0.73 -3.99
C LEU A 114 -13.12 0.76 -2.59
N MET A 115 -13.92 1.08 -1.57
CA MET A 115 -13.44 1.27 -0.20
C MET A 115 -13.29 -0.07 0.51
N SER A 116 -12.19 -0.21 1.25
CA SER A 116 -12.04 -1.33 2.17
C SER A 116 -12.98 -1.19 3.38
N SER A 117 -13.41 -2.32 3.96
CA SER A 117 -14.25 -2.34 5.16
C SER A 117 -13.65 -1.55 6.33
N ASN A 118 -12.32 -1.51 6.44
CA ASN A 118 -11.64 -0.75 7.48
C ASN A 118 -11.74 0.77 7.29
N ASN A 119 -11.77 1.24 6.05
CA ASN A 119 -11.98 2.67 5.77
C ASN A 119 -13.44 3.08 5.98
N LEU A 120 -14.38 2.15 5.79
CA LEU A 120 -15.81 2.39 6.03
C LEU A 120 -16.10 2.66 7.52
N HIS A 121 -15.49 1.90 8.43
CA HIS A 121 -15.59 2.15 9.88
C HIS A 121 -14.93 3.48 10.31
N ARG A 122 -14.08 4.06 9.47
CA ARG A 122 -13.35 5.30 9.75
C ARG A 122 -14.00 6.52 9.12
N ILE A 123 -15.18 6.36 8.53
CA ILE A 123 -15.98 7.51 8.08
C ILE A 123 -16.42 8.27 9.33
N ASP A 124 -16.09 9.55 9.34
CA ASP A 124 -16.54 10.50 10.35
C ASP A 124 -17.90 11.05 9.91
N GLU A 125 -18.93 10.67 10.64
CA GLU A 125 -20.31 11.07 10.35
C GLU A 125 -20.52 12.56 10.58
N ASP A 126 -19.91 13.13 11.62
CA ASP A 126 -20.01 14.56 11.96
C ASP A 126 -19.38 15.44 10.88
N ARG A 127 -18.37 14.91 10.17
CA ARG A 127 -17.69 15.58 9.06
C ARG A 127 -18.19 15.14 7.68
N THR A 128 -19.23 14.31 7.62
CA THR A 128 -19.84 13.90 6.35
C THR A 128 -20.77 14.98 5.83
N GLU A 129 -20.48 15.48 4.64
CA GLU A 129 -21.27 16.53 4.00
C GLU A 129 -22.20 15.91 2.95
N LYS A 130 -23.48 16.29 3.03
CA LYS A 130 -24.49 15.92 2.05
C LYS A 130 -24.84 17.12 1.19
N TYR A 131 -24.83 16.90 -0.12
CA TYR A 131 -25.33 17.81 -1.14
C TYR A 131 -26.48 17.11 -1.89
N ASP A 132 -27.18 17.84 -2.76
CA ASP A 132 -28.35 17.31 -3.48
C ASP A 132 -27.99 16.14 -4.42
N ASP A 133 -26.80 16.18 -5.02
CA ASP A 133 -26.33 15.22 -6.03
C ASP A 133 -25.15 14.34 -5.55
N ARG A 134 -24.55 14.67 -4.40
CA ARG A 134 -23.34 14.00 -3.91
C ARG A 134 -23.26 13.92 -2.40
N VAL A 135 -22.52 12.93 -1.93
CA VAL A 135 -22.13 12.79 -0.52
C VAL A 135 -20.61 12.73 -0.43
N THR A 136 -20.05 13.57 0.44
CA THR A 136 -18.62 13.63 0.74
C THR A 136 -18.38 12.96 2.09
N PHE A 137 -17.70 11.82 2.06
CA PHE A 137 -17.27 11.12 3.28
C PHE A 137 -15.87 11.58 3.66
N VAL A 138 -15.67 11.95 4.93
CA VAL A 138 -14.35 12.21 5.50
C VAL A 138 -13.87 10.95 6.20
N ILE A 139 -12.71 10.43 5.79
CA ILE A 139 -12.11 9.23 6.41
C ILE A 139 -11.01 9.67 7.36
N ILE A 140 -11.15 9.34 8.63
CA ILE A 140 -10.16 9.68 9.67
C ILE A 140 -9.10 8.58 9.74
N ALA A 141 -7.83 8.98 9.63
CA ALA A 141 -6.69 8.07 9.60
C ALA A 141 -6.91 6.92 8.59
N PRO A 142 -7.04 7.18 7.28
CA PRO A 142 -7.27 6.13 6.29
C PRO A 142 -6.22 5.02 6.43
N LYS A 143 -6.65 3.76 6.56
CA LYS A 143 -5.72 2.63 6.56
C LYS A 143 -5.45 2.26 5.11
N GLU A 144 -4.69 3.11 4.45
CA GLU A 144 -4.16 2.77 3.14
C GLU A 144 -3.11 1.67 3.32
N LYS A 145 -3.31 0.55 2.62
CA LYS A 145 -2.28 -0.49 2.58
C LYS A 145 -1.12 0.03 1.77
N ARG A 146 -0.05 0.49 2.43
CA ARG A 146 1.28 0.49 1.82
C ARG A 146 1.67 -0.99 1.59
N ASN A 147 1.58 -1.47 0.35
CA ASN A 147 2.04 -2.81 -0.07
C ASN A 147 1.38 -4.04 0.57
N GLY A 148 0.06 -4.10 0.70
CA GLY A 148 -0.62 -5.39 0.86
C GLY A 148 -0.48 -6.11 2.22
N ARG A 149 0.38 -5.67 3.15
CA ARG A 149 0.58 -6.33 4.46
C ARG A 149 -0.32 -5.74 5.56
N ARG A 150 -0.75 -6.60 6.49
CA ARG A 150 -1.68 -6.29 7.60
C ARG A 150 -1.01 -5.49 8.71
#